data_AF-A0A1D6MRK3-F1
#
_entry.id   AF-A0A1D6MRK3-F1
#
_cell.length_a   1.000
_cell.length_b   1.000
_cell.length_c   1.000
_cell.angle_alpha   90.00
_cell.angle_beta   90.00
_cell.angle_gamma   90.00
#
_symmetry.space_group_name_H-M   'P 1'
#
loop_
_entity.id
_entity.type
_entity.pdbx_description
1 polymer ?
#
loop_
_entity_poly.entity_id
_entity_poly.type
_entity_poly.pdbx_seq_one_letter_code
_entity_poly.pdbx_strand_id
1 'polypeptide(L)'
;MWRRASHLLIRTAAAAAAPTRRLPLPHPPLPIAPRVASASSSYATAVAARAPRTVGTLLRLNDLCDNPGARKQKTRKGRGIGSGKGKTAGRGHKGQKARGTARFGFEGGQTPLRRRLPRRGFKNPFSLTFQARPISAVSPA
;
A
#
# COMPACT_ATOMS: atom_id res chain seq x y z
N MET A 1 -13.84 -24.75 -19.80
CA MET A 1 -14.40 -23.78 -20.78
C MET A 1 -15.72 -23.28 -20.22
N TRP A 2 -15.85 -22.00 -19.87
CA TRP A 2 -17.11 -21.27 -19.93
C TRP A 2 -16.80 -19.76 -19.95
N ARG A 3 -17.61 -19.08 -20.74
CA ARG A 3 -17.27 -17.85 -21.47
C ARG A 3 -17.47 -16.60 -20.61
N ARG A 4 -16.74 -15.56 -21.03
CA ARG A 4 -16.89 -14.15 -20.64
C ARG A 4 -18.26 -13.57 -21.03
N ALA A 5 -18.47 -12.36 -20.48
CA ALA A 5 -19.42 -11.30 -20.86
C ALA A 5 -20.71 -11.35 -20.03
N SER A 6 -21.21 -10.26 -19.43
CA SER A 6 -21.48 -8.96 -20.06
C SER A 6 -21.96 -7.92 -19.03
N HIS A 7 -21.51 -6.67 -19.22
CA HIS A 7 -22.28 -5.40 -19.13
C HIS A 7 -23.07 -5.06 -17.85
N LEU A 8 -22.64 -4.03 -17.09
CA LEU A 8 -23.19 -2.66 -17.13
C LEU A 8 -24.68 -2.59 -16.76
N LEU A 9 -25.01 -1.98 -15.60
CA LEU A 9 -25.72 -0.68 -15.53
C LEU A 9 -26.12 -0.29 -14.08
N ILE A 10 -25.82 0.98 -13.81
CA ILE A 10 -26.57 1.99 -13.03
C ILE A 10 -26.74 1.81 -11.52
N ARG A 11 -25.99 2.67 -10.84
CA ARG A 11 -26.02 3.00 -9.42
C ARG A 11 -27.03 4.15 -9.23
N THR A 12 -28.17 3.91 -8.59
CA THR A 12 -29.10 4.97 -8.18
C THR A 12 -28.52 5.71 -6.98
N ALA A 13 -28.20 6.98 -7.15
CA ALA A 13 -27.73 7.87 -6.09
C ALA A 13 -28.94 8.41 -5.30
N ALA A 14 -29.01 8.07 -4.02
CA ALA A 14 -29.93 8.71 -3.08
C ALA A 14 -29.35 10.08 -2.68
N ALA A 15 -30.11 11.13 -2.98
CA ALA A 15 -29.82 12.52 -2.64
C ALA A 15 -29.92 12.74 -1.13
N ALA A 16 -28.78 13.03 -0.48
CA ALA A 16 -28.73 13.46 0.91
C ALA A 16 -28.84 14.99 0.97
N ALA A 17 -29.77 15.46 1.79
CA ALA A 17 -30.11 16.85 2.04
C ALA A 17 -28.89 17.70 2.47
N ALA A 18 -28.80 18.89 1.88
CA ALA A 18 -27.76 19.87 2.17
C ALA A 18 -27.96 20.51 3.57
N PRO A 19 -26.89 20.71 4.36
CA PRO A 19 -26.95 21.54 5.56
C PRO A 19 -26.88 23.02 5.20
N THR A 20 -27.87 23.77 5.66
CA THR A 20 -28.02 25.23 5.62
C THR A 20 -26.75 25.95 6.07
N ARG A 21 -26.07 26.63 5.14
CA ARG A 21 -24.92 27.50 5.45
C ARG A 21 -25.40 28.77 6.15
N ARG A 22 -25.10 28.93 7.44
CA ARG A 22 -25.17 30.23 8.13
C ARG A 22 -24.13 31.18 7.53
N LEU A 23 -24.55 32.37 7.14
CA LEU A 23 -23.67 33.45 6.69
C LEU A 23 -22.77 33.92 7.85
N PRO A 24 -21.48 34.22 7.63
CA PRO A 24 -20.62 34.81 8.65
C PRO A 24 -20.92 36.32 8.80
N LEU A 25 -20.89 36.81 10.05
CA LEU A 25 -21.03 38.23 10.40
C LEU A 25 -19.85 39.06 9.86
N PRO A 26 -20.04 40.37 9.55
CA PRO A 26 -18.98 41.23 9.06
C PRO A 26 -17.94 41.52 10.16
N HIS A 27 -16.66 41.42 9.79
CA HIS A 27 -15.52 41.80 10.62
C HIS A 27 -15.23 43.31 10.48
N PRO A 28 -14.70 43.97 11.52
CA PRO A 28 -14.37 45.40 11.46
C PRO A 28 -13.20 45.68 10.50
N PRO A 29 -13.16 46.85 9.82
CA PRO A 29 -12.06 47.20 8.93
C PRO A 29 -10.78 47.51 9.71
N LEU A 30 -9.66 46.94 9.26
CA LEU A 30 -8.32 47.21 9.80
C LEU A 30 -7.79 48.58 9.29
N PRO A 31 -6.93 49.27 10.07
CA PRO A 31 -6.35 50.55 9.67
C PRO A 31 -5.36 50.42 8.50
N ILE A 32 -5.41 51.39 7.59
CA ILE A 32 -4.58 51.50 6.39
C ILE A 32 -3.15 51.86 6.80
N ALA A 33 -2.20 50.94 6.56
CA ALA A 33 -0.78 51.20 6.72
C ALA A 33 -0.22 52.00 5.52
N PRO A 34 0.78 52.88 5.74
CA PRO A 34 1.38 53.65 4.66
C PRO A 34 2.20 52.77 3.71
N ARG A 35 1.94 52.97 2.43
CA ARG A 35 2.57 52.29 1.29
C ARG A 35 3.94 52.92 1.06
N VAL A 36 5.00 52.28 1.58
CA VAL A 36 6.39 52.65 1.22
C VAL A 36 6.83 51.80 0.03
N ALA A 37 7.36 52.48 -0.97
CA ALA A 37 7.76 51.92 -2.25
C ALA A 37 9.10 51.15 -2.18
N SER A 38 9.17 50.12 -3.04
CA SER A 38 10.34 49.66 -3.79
C SER A 38 11.66 49.37 -3.06
N ALA A 39 12.01 48.09 -3.00
CA ALA A 39 13.36 47.65 -3.32
C ALA A 39 13.33 46.22 -3.86
N SER A 40 13.74 46.11 -5.11
CA SER A 40 14.11 44.90 -5.82
C SER A 40 15.19 44.14 -5.04
N SER A 41 14.97 42.86 -4.71
CA SER A 41 16.07 41.90 -4.72
C SER A 41 15.53 40.47 -4.79
N SER A 42 15.69 39.95 -5.99
CA SER A 42 15.80 38.56 -6.39
C SER A 42 16.39 37.62 -5.32
N TYR A 43 15.56 36.74 -4.76
CA TYR A 43 15.95 35.36 -4.43
C TYR A 43 14.75 34.46 -4.74
N ALA A 44 14.50 34.28 -6.04
CA ALA A 44 13.69 33.17 -6.48
C ALA A 44 14.43 31.89 -6.07
N THR A 45 13.99 31.23 -5.00
CA THR A 45 14.43 29.88 -4.67
C THR A 45 13.90 28.95 -5.74
N ALA A 46 14.63 28.88 -6.85
CA ALA A 46 14.44 27.91 -7.91
C ALA A 46 14.74 26.53 -7.34
N VAL A 47 13.75 25.90 -6.72
CA VAL A 47 13.68 24.45 -6.65
C VAL A 47 13.53 23.99 -8.08
N ALA A 48 14.67 23.80 -8.73
CA ALA A 48 14.76 23.31 -10.10
C ALA A 48 13.95 22.03 -10.19
N ALA A 49 12.81 22.11 -10.87
CA ALA A 49 12.07 20.96 -11.34
C ALA A 49 13.03 20.14 -12.20
N ARG A 50 13.60 19.07 -11.63
CA ARG A 50 14.56 18.21 -12.31
C ARG A 50 13.82 17.44 -13.39
N ALA A 51 13.96 17.90 -14.63
CA ALA A 51 13.46 17.22 -15.82
C ALA A 51 13.93 15.74 -15.86
N PRO A 52 13.14 14.83 -16.44
CA PRO A 52 13.56 13.45 -16.65
C PRO A 52 14.78 13.44 -17.57
N ARG A 53 15.94 13.03 -17.04
CA ARG A 53 17.18 12.89 -17.80
C ARG A 53 17.08 11.62 -18.63
N THR A 54 16.61 11.73 -19.86
CA THR A 54 16.78 10.70 -20.89
C THR A 54 17.50 11.33 -22.06
N VAL A 55 18.81 11.07 -22.16
CA VAL A 55 19.54 10.82 -23.43
C VAL A 55 21.01 10.47 -23.14
N GLY A 56 21.43 9.27 -23.58
CA GLY A 56 22.80 8.99 -24.04
C GLY A 56 23.99 9.22 -23.10
N THR A 57 23.93 8.79 -21.83
CA THR A 57 25.11 8.80 -20.95
C THR A 57 25.81 7.44 -20.96
N LEU A 58 27.14 7.44 -21.15
CA LEU A 58 28.01 6.28 -20.87
C LEU A 58 27.66 5.71 -19.48
N LEU A 59 27.49 4.38 -19.38
CA LEU A 59 27.09 3.69 -18.16
C LEU A 59 28.01 4.06 -16.99
N ARG A 60 27.51 4.87 -16.06
CA ARG A 60 28.17 5.24 -14.80
C ARG A 60 27.51 4.49 -13.66
N LEU A 61 28.27 4.20 -12.59
CA LEU A 61 27.76 3.50 -11.40
C LEU A 61 26.52 4.16 -10.78
N ASN A 62 26.41 5.49 -10.88
CA ASN A 62 25.30 6.27 -10.33
C ASN A 62 23.98 6.16 -11.12
N ASP A 63 24.04 5.67 -12.37
CA ASP A 63 22.89 5.58 -13.26
C ASP A 63 22.30 4.16 -13.31
N LEU A 64 22.86 3.22 -12.56
CA LEU A 64 22.34 1.86 -12.43
C LEU A 64 21.03 1.86 -11.63
N CYS A 65 19.98 1.38 -12.27
CA CYS A 65 18.62 1.31 -11.74
C CYS A 65 18.04 -0.06 -12.08
N ASP A 66 17.29 -0.66 -11.17
CA ASP A 66 16.54 -1.89 -11.46
C ASP A 66 15.40 -1.60 -12.45
N ASN A 67 14.93 -2.62 -13.16
CA ASN A 67 13.75 -2.51 -14.03
C ASN A 67 12.56 -1.90 -13.27
N PRO A 68 11.75 -1.03 -13.91
CA PRO A 68 10.60 -0.42 -13.26
C PRO A 68 9.65 -1.50 -12.72
N GLY A 69 9.32 -1.41 -11.43
CA GLY A 69 8.48 -2.38 -10.75
C GLY A 69 9.21 -3.56 -10.09
N ALA A 70 10.53 -3.67 -10.23
CA ALA A 70 11.32 -4.69 -9.53
C ALA A 70 11.21 -4.57 -7.99
N ARG A 71 11.06 -3.34 -7.46
CA ARG A 71 10.92 -3.08 -6.02
C ARG A 71 9.62 -2.34 -5.71
N LYS A 72 8.87 -2.84 -4.71
CA LYS A 72 7.69 -2.18 -4.15
C LYS A 72 8.08 -1.32 -2.95
N GLN A 73 7.52 -0.12 -2.85
CA GLN A 73 7.76 0.77 -1.72
C GLN A 73 7.19 0.20 -0.43
N LYS A 74 8.02 0.12 0.63
CA LYS A 74 7.60 -0.37 1.95
C LYS A 74 6.83 0.70 2.71
N THR A 75 5.62 0.39 3.16
CA THR A 75 4.90 1.29 4.07
C THR A 75 5.58 1.32 5.44
N ARG A 76 6.08 2.49 5.85
CA ARG A 76 6.62 2.74 7.19
C ARG A 76 5.48 3.09 8.14
N LYS A 77 5.13 2.17 9.04
CA LYS A 77 4.05 2.32 10.02
C LYS A 77 4.44 3.35 11.10
N GLY A 78 3.45 4.05 11.68
CA GLY A 78 3.67 4.97 12.81
C GLY A 78 4.32 6.31 12.46
N ARG A 79 4.25 6.75 11.19
CA ARG A 79 4.88 7.99 10.71
C ARG A 79 3.84 9.06 10.35
N GLY A 80 3.02 9.45 11.33
CA GLY A 80 1.99 10.48 11.19
C GLY A 80 0.74 10.04 10.41
N ILE A 81 -0.28 10.91 10.39
CA ILE A 81 -1.59 10.62 9.78
C ILE A 81 -1.52 10.45 8.26
N GLY A 82 -0.66 11.21 7.56
CA GLY A 82 -0.51 11.13 6.10
C GLY A 82 0.00 9.79 5.59
N SER A 83 0.60 8.97 6.46
CA SER A 83 1.04 7.60 6.11
C SER A 83 -0.09 6.57 6.04
N GLY A 84 -1.33 6.94 6.42
CA GLY A 84 -2.50 6.05 6.48
C GLY A 84 -2.45 5.01 7.61
N LYS A 85 -1.27 4.72 8.17
CA LYS A 85 -1.04 3.79 9.30
C LYS A 85 -0.32 4.48 10.46
N GLY A 86 -0.74 5.71 10.77
CA GLY A 86 -0.17 6.55 11.83
C GLY A 86 -0.55 6.08 13.23
N LYS A 87 -1.75 6.46 13.68
CA LYS A 87 -2.20 6.36 15.10
C LYS A 87 -2.06 4.97 15.73
N THR A 88 -2.41 3.90 15.01
CA THR A 88 -2.43 2.53 15.56
C THR A 88 -1.41 1.60 14.91
N ALA A 89 -0.61 2.10 13.96
CA ALA A 89 0.28 1.28 13.12
C ALA A 89 -0.42 0.06 12.45
N GLY A 90 -1.75 0.09 12.31
CA GLY A 90 -2.56 -1.01 11.78
C GLY A 90 -2.78 -2.17 12.77
N ARG A 91 -2.53 -1.98 14.07
CA ARG A 91 -2.75 -3.00 15.11
C ARG A 91 -4.14 -2.95 15.76
N GLY A 92 -4.94 -1.93 15.46
CA GLY A 92 -6.26 -1.71 16.07
C GLY A 92 -6.19 -0.94 17.40
N HIS A 93 -7.26 -1.04 18.20
CA HIS A 93 -7.37 -0.39 19.51
C HIS A 93 -7.04 -1.36 20.65
N LYS A 94 -7.51 -1.09 21.88
CA LYS A 94 -7.12 -1.70 23.17
C LYS A 94 -7.40 -3.22 23.30
N GLY A 95 -6.89 -4.06 22.40
CA GLY A 95 -6.97 -5.52 22.45
C GLY A 95 -5.61 -6.19 22.66
N GLN A 96 -5.61 -7.50 22.92
CA GLN A 96 -4.38 -8.28 23.16
C GLN A 96 -3.38 -8.17 21.99
N LYS A 97 -3.84 -8.23 20.74
CA LYS A 97 -3.00 -8.11 19.53
C LYS A 97 -2.37 -6.71 19.34
N ALA A 98 -2.90 -5.68 19.99
CA ALA A 98 -2.32 -4.35 19.96
C ALA A 98 -1.17 -4.19 20.96
N ARG A 99 -1.24 -4.91 22.08
CA ARG A 99 -0.28 -4.84 23.20
C ARG A 99 0.79 -5.93 23.13
N GLY A 100 0.44 -7.13 22.66
CA GLY A 100 1.31 -8.30 22.61
C GLY A 100 0.95 -9.27 21.47
N THR A 101 1.41 -10.51 21.60
CA THR A 101 1.26 -11.55 20.57
C THR A 101 0.29 -12.65 21.02
N ALA A 102 -0.64 -13.01 20.15
CA ALA A 102 -1.40 -14.26 20.29
C ALA A 102 -0.69 -15.37 19.50
N ARG A 103 -0.71 -16.60 20.03
CA ARG A 103 -0.17 -17.77 19.31
C ARG A 103 -0.95 -18.01 18.02
N PHE A 104 -0.23 -18.23 16.92
CA PHE A 104 -0.83 -18.62 15.65
C PHE A 104 -1.52 -19.98 15.81
N GLY A 105 -2.80 -20.07 15.42
CA GLY A 105 -3.62 -21.27 15.62
C GLY A 105 -4.32 -21.37 16.99
N PHE A 106 -4.36 -20.29 17.77
CA PHE A 106 -5.23 -20.22 18.95
C PHE A 106 -6.67 -19.90 18.57
N GLU A 107 -7.59 -20.83 18.83
CA GLU A 107 -9.02 -20.74 18.51
C GLU A 107 -9.86 -20.24 19.71
N GLY A 108 -9.27 -19.43 20.61
CA GLY A 108 -10.02 -18.79 21.70
C GLY A 108 -10.35 -19.70 22.90
N GLY A 109 -9.66 -20.84 23.05
CA GLY A 109 -9.93 -21.84 24.10
C GLY A 109 -10.67 -23.07 23.58
N GLN A 110 -11.17 -23.01 22.35
CA GLN A 110 -11.70 -24.17 21.63
C GLN A 110 -10.60 -25.22 21.39
N THR A 111 -10.95 -26.50 21.43
CA THR A 111 -10.03 -27.59 21.07
C THR A 111 -9.55 -27.41 19.62
N PRO A 112 -8.24 -27.24 19.36
CA PRO A 112 -7.77 -26.86 18.04
C PRO A 112 -7.96 -27.99 17.03
N LEU A 113 -8.17 -27.65 15.76
CA LEU A 113 -8.45 -28.62 14.68
C LEU A 113 -7.44 -29.77 14.61
N ARG A 114 -6.14 -29.48 14.82
CA ARG A 114 -5.05 -30.48 14.84
C ARG A 114 -5.20 -31.59 15.89
N ARG A 115 -6.05 -31.38 16.90
CA ARG A 115 -6.39 -32.36 17.95
C ARG A 115 -7.74 -33.03 17.72
N ARG A 116 -8.64 -32.36 17.00
CA ARG A 116 -9.99 -32.89 16.70
C ARG A 116 -9.94 -33.97 15.64
N LEU A 117 -9.17 -33.73 14.59
CA LEU A 117 -9.04 -34.68 13.50
C LEU A 117 -8.01 -35.75 13.88
N PRO A 118 -8.29 -37.04 13.61
CA PRO A 118 -7.31 -38.09 13.80
C PRO A 118 -6.14 -37.90 12.83
N ARG A 119 -4.93 -38.28 13.25
CA ARG A 119 -3.79 -38.35 12.35
C ARG A 119 -3.97 -39.56 11.43
N ARG A 120 -3.95 -39.33 10.12
CA ARG A 120 -4.15 -40.38 9.11
C ARG A 120 -2.83 -40.77 8.45
N GLY A 121 -2.58 -42.08 8.37
CA GLY A 121 -1.38 -42.66 7.75
C GLY A 121 -0.09 -42.48 8.55
N PHE A 122 1.03 -42.82 7.93
CA PHE A 122 2.39 -42.62 8.46
C PHE A 122 3.30 -42.11 7.34
N LYS A 123 4.38 -41.41 7.69
CA LYS A 123 5.41 -40.99 6.73
C LYS A 123 6.48 -42.07 6.67
N ASN A 124 6.68 -42.71 5.51
CA ASN A 124 7.74 -43.69 5.32
C ASN A 124 9.12 -42.98 5.21
N PRO A 125 10.05 -43.18 6.18
CA PRO A 125 11.37 -42.57 6.13
C PRO A 125 12.28 -43.13 5.02
N PHE A 126 11.99 -44.32 4.51
CA PHE A 126 12.79 -45.00 3.48
C PHE A 126 12.21 -44.86 2.07
N SER A 127 11.30 -43.91 1.85
CA SER A 127 10.69 -43.72 0.53
C SER A 127 11.68 -43.08 -0.45
N LEU A 128 11.92 -43.78 -1.57
CA LEU A 128 12.69 -43.23 -2.70
C LEU A 128 11.73 -42.42 -3.59
N THR A 129 11.99 -41.12 -3.73
CA THR A 129 11.22 -40.23 -4.61
C THR A 129 11.97 -40.03 -5.92
N PHE A 130 11.42 -40.53 -7.02
CA PHE A 130 11.99 -40.37 -8.35
C PHE A 130 11.39 -39.16 -9.06
N GLN A 131 12.18 -38.48 -9.90
CA GLN A 131 11.66 -37.45 -10.80
C GLN A 131 10.93 -38.11 -11.96
N ALA A 132 9.60 -38.02 -11.98
CA ALA A 132 8.81 -38.49 -13.11
C ALA A 132 9.07 -37.59 -14.32
N ARG A 133 9.79 -38.11 -15.32
CA ARG A 133 10.06 -37.42 -16.59
C ARG A 133 9.11 -37.96 -17.65
N PRO A 134 8.17 -37.15 -18.17
CA PRO A 134 7.26 -37.60 -19.20
C PRO A 134 8.02 -37.84 -20.51
N ILE A 135 7.54 -38.79 -21.31
CA ILE A 135 8.15 -39.20 -22.58
C ILE A 135 8.30 -38.02 -23.54
N SER A 136 7.37 -37.05 -23.52
CA SER A 136 7.43 -35.84 -24.35
C SER A 136 8.64 -34.93 -24.10
N ALA A 137 9.31 -35.06 -22.95
CA ALA A 137 10.52 -34.30 -22.64
C ALA A 137 11.80 -34.97 -23.17
N VAL A 138 11.71 -36.21 -23.68
CA VAL A 138 12.82 -36.91 -24.30
C VAL A 138 12.86 -36.51 -25.78
N SER A 139 13.93 -35.83 -26.20
CA SER A 139 14.16 -35.56 -27.62
C SER A 139 14.42 -36.91 -28.31
N PRO A 140 13.74 -37.24 -29.41
CA PRO A 140 14.11 -38.39 -30.23
C PRO A 140 15.51 -38.15 -30.79
N ALA A 141 16.33 -39.20 -30.75
CA ALA A 141 17.66 -39.24 -31.36
C ALA A 141 17.54 -39.46 -32.88
#